data_AF-A0A7K5NDQ2-F1
#
_entry.id   AF-A0A7K5NDQ2-F1
#
_cell.length_a   1.000
_cell.length_b   1.000
_cell.length_c   1.000
_cell.angle_alpha   90.00
_cell.angle_beta   90.00
_cell.angle_gamma   90.00
#
_symmetry.space_group_name_H-M   'P 1'
#
loop_
_entity.id
_entity.type
_entity.pdbx_description
1 polymer ?
#
loop_
_entity_poly.entity_id
_entity_poly.type
_entity_poly.pdbx_seq_one_letter_code
_entity_poly.pdbx_strand_id
1 'polypeptide(L)'
;MPHINAAAALQICVLLSALPAQYFISQWYGTDSVQRIQITERLIIASWSSFTKSYLSLDAWADRLKLWLSKTRTCLNVGLLILHFRNWYYGEKKTKIGDNEAETHSYFAESSHVRSPKPEYIQFSVGQVIVHKRFGYSGVIVGWDVKAKAPEEWLRHKYPPAKQDLKDTPHYRILINKANGFGKSTAYIPEEEITIIMGLEVVHHPDMKAYFSGYDGSKYIMQPWLKKIYPHD
;
A
#
# COMPACT_ATOMS: atom_id res chain seq x y z
N MET A 1 14.38 14.51 23.84
CA MET A 1 15.29 14.13 22.72
C MET A 1 15.28 15.28 21.73
N PRO A 2 16.43 15.82 21.31
CA PRO A 2 16.43 16.95 20.37
C PRO A 2 15.91 16.49 19.00
N HIS A 3 14.88 17.16 18.49
CA HIS A 3 14.30 16.88 17.17
C HIS A 3 15.12 17.61 16.10
N ILE A 4 15.77 16.86 15.21
CA ILE A 4 16.48 17.44 14.07
C ILE A 4 15.42 17.86 13.05
N ASN A 5 15.24 19.17 12.89
CA ASN A 5 14.33 19.73 11.90
C ASN A 5 14.92 19.53 10.47
N ALA A 6 14.08 19.45 9.44
CA ALA A 6 14.53 19.22 8.06
C ALA A 6 15.54 20.29 7.58
N ALA A 7 15.39 21.52 8.05
CA ALA A 7 16.35 22.60 7.81
C ALA A 7 17.72 22.33 8.46
N ALA A 8 17.73 21.78 9.67
CA ALA A 8 18.97 21.40 10.37
C ALA A 8 19.65 20.21 9.69
N ALA A 9 18.88 19.24 9.18
CA ALA A 9 19.42 18.12 8.40
C ALA A 9 20.10 18.62 7.10
N LEU A 10 19.49 19.58 6.39
CA LEU A 10 20.10 20.19 5.20
C LEU A 10 21.37 20.97 5.53
N GLN A 11 21.36 21.75 6.61
CA GLN A 11 22.56 22.46 7.08
C GLN A 11 23.69 21.47 7.41
N ILE A 12 23.39 20.36 8.07
CA ILE A 12 24.36 19.31 8.39
C ILE A 12 24.89 18.66 7.11
N CYS A 13 24.06 18.35 6.12
CA CYS A 13 24.51 17.80 4.85
C CYS A 13 25.45 18.76 4.09
N VAL A 14 25.15 20.06 4.09
CA VAL A 14 26.01 21.08 3.48
C VAL A 14 27.36 21.14 4.21
N LEU A 15 27.35 21.17 5.54
CA LEU A 15 28.57 21.17 6.36
C LEU A 15 29.40 19.90 6.15
N LEU A 16 28.76 18.72 6.05
CA LEU A 16 29.44 17.45 5.78
C LEU A 16 30.03 17.38 4.37
N SER A 17 29.45 18.08 3.39
CA SER A 17 29.97 18.16 2.03
C SER A 17 31.20 19.07 1.90
N ALA A 18 31.41 19.97 2.85
CA ALA A 18 32.53 20.92 2.83
C ALA A 18 33.88 20.22 2.98
N LEU A 19 33.98 19.17 3.79
CA LEU A 19 35.22 18.45 4.05
C LEU A 19 35.72 17.63 2.83
N PRO A 20 34.88 16.81 2.16
CA PRO A 20 35.25 16.17 0.89
C PRO A 20 35.59 17.19 -0.19
N ALA A 21 34.86 18.30 -0.27
CA ALA A 21 35.15 19.36 -1.23
C ALA A 21 36.53 20.00 -0.97
N GLN A 22 36.84 20.31 0.30
CA GLN A 22 38.14 20.85 0.70
C GLN A 22 39.29 19.88 0.44
N TYR A 23 39.08 18.59 0.69
CA TYR A 23 40.05 17.54 0.39
C TYR A 23 40.28 17.40 -1.12
N PHE A 24 39.20 17.38 -1.92
CA PHE A 24 39.29 17.29 -3.37
C PHE A 24 40.01 18.50 -3.97
N ILE A 25 39.73 19.70 -3.45
CA ILE A 25 40.44 20.93 -3.81
C ILE A 25 41.93 20.78 -3.45
N SER A 26 42.28 20.29 -2.26
CA SER A 26 43.70 20.17 -1.85
C SER A 26 44.54 19.23 -2.72
N GLN A 27 43.94 18.19 -3.33
CA GLN A 27 44.66 17.28 -4.22
C GLN A 27 45.10 17.92 -5.55
N TRP A 28 44.49 19.05 -5.92
CA TRP A 28 44.79 19.77 -7.16
C TRP A 28 45.82 20.90 -7.00
N TYR A 29 46.42 21.08 -5.80
CA TYR A 29 47.37 22.16 -5.54
C TYR A 29 48.83 21.67 -5.52
N GLY A 30 49.64 22.13 -6.47
CA GLY A 30 51.09 21.97 -6.49
C GLY A 30 51.85 22.91 -5.54
N THR A 31 53.17 22.74 -5.42
CA THR A 31 54.02 23.32 -4.35
C THR A 31 54.47 24.78 -4.55
N ASP A 32 54.26 25.41 -5.71
CA ASP A 32 54.75 26.78 -6.01
C ASP A 32 53.69 27.89 -5.80
N SER A 33 53.98 28.92 -5.01
CA SER A 33 53.01 29.93 -4.51
C SER A 33 52.56 30.96 -5.55
N VAL A 34 53.43 31.41 -6.45
CA VAL A 34 53.12 32.49 -7.39
C VAL A 34 52.34 31.96 -8.60
N GLN A 35 52.72 30.79 -9.11
CA GLN A 35 51.97 30.10 -10.16
C GLN A 35 50.57 29.67 -9.69
N ARG A 36 50.43 29.28 -8.41
CA ARG A 36 49.13 28.95 -7.79
C ARG A 36 48.14 30.11 -7.89
N ILE A 37 48.55 31.34 -7.55
CA ILE A 37 47.64 32.50 -7.54
C ILE A 37 47.13 32.79 -8.96
N GLN A 38 48.02 32.76 -9.96
CA GLN A 38 47.62 33.04 -11.35
C GLN A 38 46.75 31.93 -11.97
N ILE A 39 47.05 30.67 -11.65
CA ILE A 39 46.25 29.53 -12.10
C ILE A 39 44.89 29.51 -11.39
N THR A 40 44.85 29.82 -10.09
CA THR A 40 43.58 29.90 -9.35
C THR A 40 42.73 31.07 -9.80
N GLU A 41 43.29 32.26 -10.04
CA GLU A 41 42.52 33.38 -10.59
C GLU A 41 41.89 33.02 -11.94
N ARG A 42 42.68 32.43 -12.85
CA ARG A 42 42.16 32.02 -14.18
C ARG A 42 41.14 30.90 -14.10
N LEU A 43 41.40 29.87 -13.32
CA LEU A 43 40.49 28.73 -13.17
C LEU A 43 39.22 29.13 -12.43
N ILE A 44 39.31 29.91 -11.34
CA ILE A 44 38.14 30.36 -10.60
C ILE A 44 37.31 31.29 -11.48
N ILE A 45 37.90 32.27 -12.17
CA ILE A 45 37.14 33.18 -13.03
C ILE A 45 36.50 32.43 -14.22
N ALA A 46 37.26 31.56 -14.89
CA ALA A 46 36.74 30.78 -16.02
C ALA A 46 35.64 29.81 -15.58
N SER A 47 35.87 29.06 -14.49
CA SER A 47 34.91 28.10 -13.95
C SER A 47 33.68 28.80 -13.36
N TRP A 48 33.85 29.96 -12.72
CA TRP A 48 32.77 30.76 -12.15
C TRP A 48 31.86 31.32 -13.24
N SER A 49 32.42 31.81 -14.35
CA SER A 49 31.60 32.30 -15.47
C SER A 49 30.82 31.18 -16.17
N SER A 50 31.41 29.99 -16.28
CA SER A 50 30.75 28.80 -16.84
C SER A 50 29.69 28.23 -15.89
N PHE A 51 29.97 28.23 -14.58
CA PHE A 51 29.07 27.75 -13.53
C PHE A 51 27.89 28.70 -13.34
N THR A 52 28.10 30.02 -13.34
CA THR A 52 27.02 31.01 -13.20
C THR A 52 26.05 30.96 -14.39
N LYS A 53 26.57 30.80 -15.62
CA LYS A 53 25.74 30.69 -16.82
C LYS A 53 24.96 29.37 -16.95
N SER A 54 25.49 28.26 -16.42
CA SER A 54 24.88 26.93 -16.58
C SER A 54 24.12 26.42 -15.35
N TYR A 55 24.53 26.77 -14.14
CA TYR A 55 23.97 26.28 -12.87
C TYR A 55 23.16 27.35 -12.10
N LEU A 56 23.40 28.64 -12.34
CA LEU A 56 22.68 29.75 -11.70
C LEU A 56 21.80 30.56 -12.67
N SER A 57 21.50 30.04 -13.86
CA SER A 57 20.47 30.65 -14.71
C SER A 57 19.11 30.53 -14.00
N LEU A 58 18.62 31.66 -13.49
CA LEU A 58 17.42 31.76 -12.66
C LEU A 58 16.19 31.17 -13.35
N ASP A 59 16.11 31.31 -14.68
CA ASP A 59 14.98 30.81 -15.49
C ASP A 59 14.99 29.28 -15.64
N ALA A 60 16.14 28.66 -15.94
CA ALA A 60 16.22 27.20 -16.08
C ALA A 60 16.05 26.48 -14.73
N TRP A 61 16.50 27.11 -13.64
CA TRP A 61 16.23 26.62 -12.29
C TRP A 61 14.76 26.79 -11.92
N ALA A 62 14.12 27.92 -12.27
CA ALA A 62 12.69 28.11 -12.05
C ALA A 62 11.86 27.07 -12.83
N ASP A 63 12.23 26.76 -14.07
CA ASP A 63 11.53 25.76 -14.88
C ASP A 63 11.79 24.32 -14.40
N ARG A 64 13.02 23.99 -14.01
CA ARG A 64 13.33 22.70 -13.38
C ARG A 64 12.67 22.56 -12.02
N LEU A 65 12.60 23.62 -11.23
CA LEU A 65 11.92 23.64 -9.94
C LEU A 65 10.41 23.53 -10.13
N LYS A 66 9.81 24.20 -11.13
CA LYS A 66 8.39 24.03 -11.48
C LYS A 66 8.08 22.62 -11.94
N LEU A 67 8.94 22.02 -12.78
CA LEU A 67 8.80 20.65 -13.24
C LEU A 67 9.01 19.63 -12.10
N TRP A 68 9.95 19.92 -11.20
CA TRP A 68 10.18 19.12 -10.01
C TRP A 68 9.03 19.27 -9.02
N LEU A 69 8.51 20.48 -8.79
CA LEU A 69 7.35 20.76 -7.95
C LEU A 69 6.07 20.15 -8.52
N SER A 70 5.89 20.11 -9.84
CA SER A 70 4.75 19.45 -10.48
C SER A 70 4.87 17.94 -10.39
N LYS A 71 6.03 17.37 -10.73
CA LYS A 71 6.29 15.92 -10.63
C LYS A 71 6.24 15.41 -9.19
N THR A 72 6.74 16.19 -8.23
CA THR A 72 6.63 15.89 -6.81
C THR A 72 5.24 16.14 -6.27
N ARG A 73 4.49 17.16 -6.70
CA ARG A 73 3.05 17.29 -6.39
C ARG A 73 2.24 16.12 -6.92
N THR A 74 2.54 15.61 -8.12
CA THR A 74 1.86 14.43 -8.65
C THR A 74 2.21 13.17 -7.85
N CYS A 75 3.49 12.94 -7.53
CA CYS A 75 3.88 11.81 -6.67
C CYS A 75 3.36 11.95 -5.23
N LEU A 76 3.38 13.15 -4.64
CA LEU A 76 2.78 13.42 -3.33
C LEU A 76 1.28 13.27 -3.39
N ASN A 77 0.59 13.72 -4.44
CA ASN A 77 -0.85 13.55 -4.56
C ASN A 77 -1.21 12.08 -4.72
N VAL A 78 -0.49 11.30 -5.53
CA VAL A 78 -0.71 9.85 -5.67
C VAL A 78 -0.37 9.13 -4.36
N GLY A 79 0.74 9.47 -3.70
CA GLY A 79 1.14 8.91 -2.41
C GLY A 79 0.18 9.29 -1.28
N LEU A 80 -0.29 10.53 -1.23
CA LEU A 80 -1.29 11.05 -0.30
C LEU A 80 -2.67 10.44 -0.58
N LEU A 81 -3.03 10.24 -1.84
CA LEU A 81 -4.24 9.53 -2.26
C LEU A 81 -4.18 8.07 -1.80
N ILE A 82 -3.05 7.38 -2.00
CA ILE A 82 -2.82 6.01 -1.53
C ILE A 82 -2.86 5.96 0.01
N LEU A 83 -2.21 6.89 0.71
CA LEU A 83 -2.24 7.00 2.18
C LEU A 83 -3.65 7.31 2.72
N HIS A 84 -4.37 8.20 2.07
CA HIS A 84 -5.75 8.57 2.41
C HIS A 84 -6.71 7.41 2.16
N PHE A 85 -6.56 6.67 1.04
CA PHE A 85 -7.28 5.42 0.78
C PHE A 85 -6.89 4.29 1.75
N ARG A 86 -5.63 4.25 2.21
CA ARG A 86 -5.20 3.32 3.27
C ARG A 86 -5.91 3.65 4.57
N ASN A 87 -5.90 4.91 4.98
CA ASN A 87 -6.56 5.37 6.21
C ASN A 87 -8.08 5.09 6.20
N TRP A 88 -8.71 5.24 5.03
CA TRP A 88 -10.11 4.88 4.80
C TRP A 88 -10.46 3.45 5.20
N TYR A 89 -9.71 2.48 4.68
CA TYR A 89 -10.00 1.05 4.86
C TYR A 89 -9.66 0.54 6.27
N TYR A 90 -8.98 1.34 7.10
CA TYR A 90 -8.43 0.93 8.40
C TYR A 90 -9.33 1.22 9.62
N GLY A 91 -10.57 1.66 9.41
CA GLY A 91 -11.55 1.84 10.48
C GLY A 91 -12.17 0.53 11.00
N GLU A 92 -11.42 -0.26 11.77
CA GLU A 92 -12.01 -1.28 12.65
C GLU A 92 -11.78 -0.86 14.10
N LYS A 93 -12.75 -0.14 14.67
CA LYS A 93 -13.00 -0.27 16.10
C LYS A 93 -13.68 -1.61 16.29
N LYS A 94 -13.22 -2.42 17.25
CA LYS A 94 -14.00 -3.55 17.76
C LYS A 94 -15.32 -2.97 18.26
N THR A 95 -16.38 -3.08 17.45
CA THR A 95 -17.73 -2.78 17.89
C THR A 95 -17.99 -3.72 19.06
N LYS A 96 -18.17 -3.19 20.27
CA LYS A 96 -18.67 -3.99 21.39
C LYS A 96 -20.10 -4.35 21.00
N ILE A 97 -20.28 -5.52 20.40
CA ILE A 97 -21.58 -6.05 20.01
C ILE A 97 -22.23 -6.59 21.29
N GLY A 98 -23.34 -5.97 21.67
CA GLY A 98 -24.17 -6.39 22.79
C GLY A 98 -24.94 -7.67 22.44
N ASP A 99 -24.83 -8.64 23.35
CA ASP A 99 -25.80 -9.61 23.85
C ASP A 99 -26.69 -10.45 22.90
N ASN A 100 -26.56 -10.36 21.57
CA ASN A 100 -27.30 -11.22 20.63
C ASN A 100 -26.36 -12.02 19.70
N GLU A 101 -25.95 -13.21 20.15
CA GLU A 101 -25.05 -14.14 19.43
C GLU A 101 -25.58 -14.54 18.03
N ALA A 102 -26.91 -14.56 17.85
CA ALA A 102 -27.54 -14.92 16.57
C ALA A 102 -27.35 -13.89 15.45
N GLU A 103 -27.22 -12.60 15.77
CA GLU A 103 -26.97 -11.55 14.76
C GLU A 103 -25.48 -11.49 14.37
N THR A 104 -24.61 -11.90 15.28
CA THR A 104 -23.15 -11.87 15.08
C THR A 104 -22.72 -12.78 13.93
N HIS A 105 -23.32 -13.98 13.83
CA HIS A 105 -23.03 -14.95 12.75
C HIS A 105 -23.71 -14.64 11.41
N SER A 106 -24.54 -13.59 11.31
CA SER A 106 -25.19 -13.25 10.04
C SER A 106 -24.33 -12.38 9.12
N TYR A 107 -23.31 -11.71 9.66
CA TYR A 107 -22.53 -10.70 8.92
C TYR A 107 -21.23 -11.27 8.35
N PHE A 108 -20.61 -10.52 7.45
CA PHE A 108 -19.28 -10.77 6.90
C PHE A 108 -19.11 -12.17 6.29
N ALA A 109 -20.14 -12.70 5.63
CA ALA A 109 -20.19 -14.06 5.09
C ALA A 109 -20.00 -15.18 6.12
N GLU A 110 -20.39 -14.99 7.40
CA GLU A 110 -20.41 -16.05 8.44
C GLU A 110 -21.71 -16.84 8.54
N SER A 111 -22.70 -16.54 7.68
CA SER A 111 -24.02 -17.16 7.79
C SER A 111 -23.95 -18.68 7.59
N SER A 112 -24.65 -19.45 8.42
CA SER A 112 -24.83 -20.90 8.28
C SER A 112 -25.79 -21.30 7.13
N HIS A 113 -26.32 -20.34 6.38
CA HIS A 113 -27.28 -20.57 5.30
C HIS A 113 -26.60 -21.10 4.03
N VAL A 114 -27.13 -22.21 3.50
CA VAL A 114 -26.64 -22.86 2.28
C VAL A 114 -26.82 -21.94 1.06
N ARG A 115 -25.75 -21.70 0.33
CA ARG A 115 -25.70 -20.85 -0.87
C ARG A 115 -25.93 -21.69 -2.12
N SER A 116 -27.19 -22.00 -2.38
CA SER A 116 -27.61 -22.76 -3.57
C SER A 116 -28.94 -22.21 -4.11
N PRO A 117 -29.05 -21.92 -5.43
CA PRO A 117 -27.99 -22.02 -6.44
C PRO A 117 -26.95 -20.89 -6.30
N LYS A 118 -25.74 -21.12 -6.84
CA LYS A 118 -24.75 -20.05 -6.98
C LYS A 118 -25.19 -19.11 -8.11
N PRO A 119 -25.38 -17.81 -7.85
CA PRO A 119 -25.70 -16.87 -8.92
C PRO A 119 -24.55 -16.76 -9.93
N GLU A 120 -24.87 -16.65 -11.23
CA GLU A 120 -23.87 -16.65 -12.32
C GLU A 120 -22.91 -15.44 -12.28
N TYR A 121 -23.35 -14.32 -11.70
CA TYR A 121 -22.52 -13.11 -11.58
C TYR A 121 -21.51 -13.17 -10.43
N ILE A 122 -21.52 -14.21 -9.59
CA ILE A 122 -20.51 -14.42 -8.55
C ILE A 122 -19.28 -15.04 -9.21
N GLN A 123 -18.22 -14.24 -9.38
CA GLN A 123 -17.07 -14.65 -10.20
C GLN A 123 -16.10 -15.56 -9.46
N PHE A 124 -15.96 -15.37 -8.15
CA PHE A 124 -14.99 -16.10 -7.33
C PHE A 124 -15.64 -17.14 -6.43
N SER A 125 -14.90 -18.21 -6.12
CA SER A 125 -15.33 -19.33 -5.28
C SER A 125 -14.52 -19.41 -3.99
N VAL A 126 -15.12 -20.02 -2.97
CA VAL A 126 -14.42 -20.36 -1.72
C VAL A 126 -13.21 -21.27 -1.99
N GLY A 127 -12.12 -20.99 -1.28
CA GLY A 127 -10.84 -21.69 -1.42
C GLY A 127 -9.89 -21.09 -2.45
N GLN A 128 -10.32 -20.13 -3.27
CA GLN A 128 -9.41 -19.47 -4.21
C GLN A 128 -8.46 -18.49 -3.50
N VAL A 129 -7.22 -18.44 -4.00
CA VAL A 129 -6.19 -17.53 -3.52
C VAL A 129 -6.26 -16.22 -4.30
N ILE A 130 -6.22 -15.11 -3.58
CA ILE A 130 -6.38 -13.78 -4.13
C ILE A 130 -5.25 -12.85 -3.70
N VAL A 131 -5.07 -11.79 -4.47
CA VAL A 131 -4.32 -10.59 -4.11
C VAL A 131 -5.27 -9.40 -4.15
N HIS A 132 -5.27 -8.61 -3.09
CA HIS A 132 -6.04 -7.38 -3.02
C HIS A 132 -5.45 -6.34 -3.99
N LYS A 133 -6.21 -5.86 -4.98
CA LYS A 133 -5.73 -4.96 -6.03
C LYS A 133 -5.05 -3.70 -5.49
N ARG A 134 -5.70 -3.04 -4.53
CA ARG A 134 -5.19 -1.79 -3.94
C ARG A 134 -4.04 -1.94 -2.94
N PHE A 135 -4.08 -2.96 -2.09
CA PHE A 135 -3.13 -3.11 -0.97
C PHE A 135 -2.07 -4.18 -1.19
N GLY A 136 -2.20 -5.00 -2.23
CA GLY A 136 -1.22 -6.01 -2.61
C GLY A 136 -1.10 -7.20 -1.65
N TYR A 137 -1.91 -7.28 -0.60
CA TYR A 137 -1.86 -8.43 0.31
C TYR A 137 -2.52 -9.65 -0.33
N SER A 138 -1.92 -10.81 -0.08
CA SER A 138 -2.46 -12.12 -0.45
C SER A 138 -3.39 -12.71 0.62
N GLY A 139 -4.36 -13.52 0.20
CA GLY A 139 -5.24 -14.23 1.11
C GLY A 139 -6.06 -15.31 0.42
N VAL A 140 -6.90 -16.01 1.18
CA VAL A 140 -7.83 -17.02 0.65
C VAL A 140 -9.28 -16.63 0.93
N ILE A 141 -10.15 -16.83 -0.05
CA ILE A 141 -11.60 -16.62 0.10
C ILE A 141 -12.17 -17.74 0.99
N VAL A 142 -12.83 -17.37 2.08
CA VAL A 142 -13.53 -18.31 2.99
C VAL A 142 -15.04 -18.23 2.91
N GLY A 143 -15.58 -17.20 2.27
CA GLY A 143 -17.01 -17.03 2.09
C GLY A 143 -17.33 -15.83 1.21
N TRP A 144 -18.55 -15.80 0.67
CA TRP A 144 -19.07 -14.69 -0.11
C TRP A 144 -20.52 -14.37 0.23
N ASP A 145 -20.92 -13.13 0.00
CA ASP A 145 -22.28 -12.62 0.05
C ASP A 145 -22.65 -11.95 -1.27
N VAL A 146 -23.90 -12.15 -1.72
CA VAL A 146 -24.43 -11.54 -2.94
C VAL A 146 -24.40 -10.01 -2.89
N LYS A 147 -24.68 -9.46 -1.71
CA LYS A 147 -24.59 -8.04 -1.37
C LYS A 147 -23.86 -7.93 -0.04
N ALA A 148 -23.29 -6.77 0.25
CA ALA A 148 -22.66 -6.53 1.54
C ALA A 148 -23.62 -6.84 2.69
N LYS A 149 -23.28 -7.85 3.49
CA LYS A 149 -23.94 -8.12 4.77
C LYS A 149 -22.98 -7.71 5.87
N ALA A 150 -23.05 -6.46 6.29
CA ALA A 150 -22.36 -5.96 7.47
C ALA A 150 -23.24 -4.92 8.17
N PRO A 151 -22.99 -4.60 9.45
CA PRO A 151 -23.71 -3.54 10.15
C PRO A 151 -23.65 -2.23 9.35
N GLU A 152 -24.76 -1.51 9.26
CA GLU A 152 -24.88 -0.31 8.42
C GLU A 152 -23.86 0.76 8.84
N GLU A 153 -23.57 0.87 10.13
CA GLU A 153 -22.51 1.74 10.65
C GLU A 153 -21.14 1.36 10.09
N TRP A 154 -20.81 0.06 10.08
CA TRP A 154 -19.55 -0.42 9.52
C TRP A 154 -19.45 -0.10 8.03
N LEU A 155 -20.54 -0.32 7.28
CA LEU A 155 -20.59 -0.03 5.85
C LEU A 155 -20.44 1.48 5.54
N ARG A 156 -21.05 2.34 6.35
CA ARG A 156 -20.87 3.81 6.26
C ARG A 156 -19.44 4.26 6.55
N HIS A 157 -18.74 3.61 7.48
CA HIS A 157 -17.33 3.92 7.76
C HIS A 157 -16.40 3.35 6.67
N LYS A 158 -16.72 2.15 6.17
CA LYS A 158 -15.93 1.45 5.14
C LYS A 158 -15.98 2.16 3.80
N TYR A 159 -17.14 2.68 3.40
CA TYR A 159 -17.35 3.25 2.08
C TYR A 159 -17.74 4.74 2.14
N PRO A 160 -17.16 5.60 1.27
CA PRO A 160 -17.61 6.99 1.13
C PRO A 160 -19.06 7.10 0.72
N PRO A 161 -19.67 8.28 0.91
CA PRO A 161 -20.89 8.66 0.18
C PRO A 161 -20.77 8.42 -1.34
N ALA A 162 -19.62 8.72 -1.94
CA ALA A 162 -19.36 8.54 -3.37
C ALA A 162 -19.19 7.08 -3.86
N LYS A 163 -19.12 6.09 -2.96
CA LYS A 163 -19.02 4.66 -3.34
C LYS A 163 -19.97 3.78 -2.53
N GLN A 164 -21.14 4.32 -2.18
CA GLN A 164 -22.16 3.54 -1.47
C GLN A 164 -22.69 2.39 -2.33
N ASP A 165 -22.68 2.54 -3.65
CA ASP A 165 -23.10 1.52 -4.62
C ASP A 165 -22.34 0.20 -4.47
N LEU A 166 -21.12 0.24 -3.93
CA LEU A 166 -20.35 -0.96 -3.66
C LEU A 166 -21.09 -1.91 -2.73
N LYS A 167 -21.92 -1.42 -1.81
CA LYS A 167 -22.71 -2.27 -0.89
C LYS A 167 -23.62 -3.25 -1.61
N ASP A 168 -24.08 -2.91 -2.81
CA ASP A 168 -24.96 -3.76 -3.62
C ASP A 168 -24.20 -4.77 -4.49
N THR A 169 -22.86 -4.78 -4.43
CA THR A 169 -22.01 -5.72 -5.15
C THR A 169 -21.67 -6.96 -4.31
N PRO A 170 -21.24 -8.07 -4.95
CA PRO A 170 -20.75 -9.23 -4.23
C PRO A 170 -19.57 -8.90 -3.33
N HIS A 171 -19.61 -9.42 -2.10
CA HIS A 171 -18.56 -9.23 -1.11
C HIS A 171 -17.98 -10.55 -0.65
N TYR A 172 -16.69 -10.54 -0.39
CA TYR A 172 -15.93 -11.72 -0.04
C TYR A 172 -15.24 -11.53 1.30
N ARG A 173 -15.27 -12.60 2.10
CA ARG A 173 -14.47 -12.71 3.31
C ARG A 173 -13.17 -13.42 2.99
N ILE A 174 -12.07 -12.77 3.36
CA ILE A 174 -10.71 -13.21 3.07
C ILE A 174 -9.97 -13.48 4.38
N LEU A 175 -9.27 -14.61 4.45
CA LEU A 175 -8.19 -14.81 5.43
C LEU A 175 -6.89 -14.25 4.86
N ILE A 176 -6.33 -13.25 5.51
CA ILE A 176 -5.12 -12.56 5.05
C ILE A 176 -3.90 -13.41 5.42
N ASN A 177 -2.97 -13.59 4.48
CA ASN A 177 -1.71 -14.26 4.79
C ASN A 177 -0.91 -13.43 5.82
N LYS A 178 -0.57 -14.04 6.97
CA LYS A 178 0.25 -13.39 8.01
C LYS A 178 1.61 -12.92 7.49
N ALA A 179 2.16 -13.61 6.49
CA ALA A 179 3.43 -13.23 5.88
C ALA A 179 3.42 -11.82 5.26
N ASN A 180 2.24 -11.28 4.93
CA ASN A 180 2.12 -9.92 4.40
C ASN A 180 2.39 -8.82 5.44
N GLY A 181 2.43 -9.14 6.74
CA GLY A 181 2.65 -8.13 7.79
C GLY A 181 1.54 -7.07 7.90
N PHE A 182 0.36 -7.32 7.34
CA PHE A 182 -0.72 -6.33 7.23
C PHE A 182 -1.40 -5.98 8.57
N GLY A 183 -1.12 -6.75 9.64
CA GLY A 183 -1.62 -6.53 11.00
C GLY A 183 -3.09 -6.94 11.23
N LYS A 184 -3.81 -7.33 10.18
CA LYS A 184 -5.17 -7.88 10.25
C LYS A 184 -5.17 -9.37 9.88
N SER A 185 -6.05 -10.14 10.52
CA SER A 185 -6.21 -11.57 10.26
C SER A 185 -7.22 -11.83 9.13
N THR A 186 -8.31 -11.06 9.11
CA THR A 186 -9.39 -11.21 8.13
C THR A 186 -9.73 -9.87 7.47
N ALA A 187 -10.33 -9.94 6.29
CA ALA A 187 -10.88 -8.79 5.60
C ALA A 187 -12.22 -9.13 4.95
N TYR A 188 -13.08 -8.12 4.85
CA TYR A 188 -14.30 -8.15 4.05
C TYR A 188 -14.20 -7.08 2.97
N ILE A 189 -14.24 -7.50 1.71
CA ILE A 189 -13.92 -6.67 0.54
C ILE A 189 -14.88 -6.91 -0.62
N PRO A 190 -15.11 -5.92 -1.49
CA PRO A 190 -15.96 -6.08 -2.68
C PRO A 190 -15.23 -6.85 -3.79
N GLU A 191 -15.99 -7.47 -4.70
CA GLU A 191 -15.47 -8.23 -5.85
C GLU A 191 -14.47 -7.43 -6.69
N GLU A 192 -14.71 -6.13 -6.88
CA GLU A 192 -13.87 -5.27 -7.72
C GLU A 192 -12.42 -5.16 -7.24
N GLU A 193 -12.14 -5.41 -5.95
CA GLU A 193 -10.80 -5.31 -5.35
C GLU A 193 -10.03 -6.63 -5.38
N ILE A 194 -10.57 -7.69 -5.99
CA ILE A 194 -10.02 -9.04 -5.99
C ILE A 194 -9.34 -9.38 -7.33
N THR A 195 -8.12 -9.90 -7.25
CA THR A 195 -7.41 -10.55 -8.36
C THR A 195 -7.03 -11.97 -7.95
N ILE A 196 -7.38 -12.96 -8.77
CA ILE A 196 -7.03 -14.37 -8.53
C ILE A 196 -5.56 -14.62 -8.86
N ILE A 197 -4.89 -15.40 -8.02
CA ILE A 197 -3.55 -15.90 -8.27
C ILE A 197 -3.53 -17.43 -8.23
N MET A 198 -2.84 -18.04 -9.18
CA MET A 198 -2.65 -19.51 -9.25
C MET A 198 -1.20 -19.87 -8.94
N GLY A 199 -0.98 -21.06 -8.39
CA GLY A 199 0.38 -21.61 -8.19
C GLY A 199 1.19 -20.99 -7.06
N LEU A 200 0.56 -20.18 -6.19
CA LEU A 200 1.16 -19.60 -4.99
C LEU A 200 0.51 -20.22 -3.74
N GLU A 201 1.14 -21.26 -3.21
CA GLU A 201 0.91 -21.82 -1.88
C GLU A 201 1.99 -21.23 -0.95
N VAL A 202 1.75 -20.73 0.25
CA VAL A 202 0.83 -21.17 1.30
C VAL A 202 0.35 -19.92 2.04
N VAL A 203 -0.96 -19.69 2.06
CA VAL A 203 -1.53 -18.63 2.91
C VAL A 203 -1.35 -19.07 4.36
N HIS A 204 -0.46 -18.42 5.09
CA HIS A 204 -0.23 -18.73 6.50
C HIS A 204 -1.24 -17.95 7.36
N HIS A 205 -2.33 -18.62 7.75
CA HIS A 205 -3.31 -18.07 8.68
C HIS A 205 -3.67 -19.11 9.77
N PRO A 206 -3.85 -18.71 11.06
CA PRO A 206 -4.17 -19.65 12.15
C PRO A 206 -5.41 -20.49 11.87
N ASP A 207 -6.41 -19.85 11.27
CA ASP A 207 -7.71 -20.46 11.04
C ASP A 207 -7.76 -21.31 9.76
N MET A 208 -6.67 -21.42 8.99
CA MET A 208 -6.68 -22.20 7.73
C MET A 208 -7.22 -23.62 7.93
N LYS A 209 -6.79 -24.30 9.00
CA LYS A 209 -7.19 -25.68 9.32
C LYS A 209 -8.67 -25.81 9.67
N ALA A 210 -9.31 -24.72 10.11
CA ALA A 210 -10.74 -24.72 10.42
C ALA A 210 -11.60 -24.72 9.15
N TYR A 211 -11.14 -24.07 8.07
CA TYR A 211 -11.88 -23.92 6.81
C TYR A 211 -11.46 -24.93 5.73
N PHE A 212 -10.18 -25.32 5.69
CA PHE A 212 -9.60 -26.08 4.59
C PHE A 212 -8.82 -27.31 5.08
N SER A 213 -8.84 -28.38 4.28
CA SER A 213 -8.11 -29.62 4.56
C SER A 213 -6.80 -29.76 3.79
N GLY A 214 -6.66 -29.05 2.67
CA GLY A 214 -5.48 -29.09 1.80
C GLY A 214 -5.62 -28.16 0.60
N TYR A 215 -4.68 -28.24 -0.34
CA TYR A 215 -4.68 -27.47 -1.59
C TYR A 215 -4.58 -28.44 -2.77
N ASP A 216 -5.39 -28.21 -3.82
CA ASP A 216 -5.46 -29.09 -4.99
C ASP A 216 -4.58 -28.62 -6.16
N GLY A 217 -3.76 -27.57 -5.96
CA GLY A 217 -2.96 -26.93 -7.01
C GLY A 217 -3.64 -25.72 -7.66
N SER A 218 -4.95 -25.56 -7.47
CA SER A 218 -5.73 -24.41 -7.95
C SER A 218 -6.40 -23.64 -6.81
N LYS A 219 -7.07 -24.35 -5.91
CA LYS A 219 -7.83 -23.82 -4.77
C LYS A 219 -7.64 -24.71 -3.53
N TYR A 220 -7.96 -24.15 -2.37
CA TYR A 220 -8.01 -24.90 -1.13
C TYR A 220 -9.26 -25.78 -1.08
N ILE A 221 -9.06 -27.03 -0.67
CA ILE A 221 -10.12 -28.01 -0.50
C ILE A 221 -10.88 -27.68 0.79
N MET A 222 -12.17 -27.35 0.63
CA MET A 222 -13.05 -27.02 1.74
C MET A 222 -13.25 -28.19 2.69
N GLN A 223 -13.31 -27.89 3.99
CA GLN A 223 -13.79 -28.82 5.00
C GLN A 223 -15.25 -29.21 4.73
N PRO A 224 -15.71 -30.40 5.18
CA PRO A 224 -17.06 -30.89 4.89
C PRO A 224 -18.18 -29.93 5.28
N TRP A 225 -18.02 -29.22 6.41
CA TRP A 225 -19.01 -28.26 6.90
C TRP A 225 -19.11 -27.03 5.98
N LEU A 226 -17.99 -26.54 5.45
CA LEU A 226 -17.94 -25.38 4.57
C LEU A 226 -18.48 -25.73 3.18
N LYS A 227 -18.14 -26.93 2.68
CA LYS A 227 -18.70 -27.48 1.44
C LYS A 227 -20.22 -27.65 1.50
N LYS A 228 -20.78 -27.95 2.68
CA LYS A 228 -22.24 -27.99 2.87
C LYS A 228 -22.90 -26.63 2.69
N ILE A 229 -22.21 -25.55 3.06
CA ILE A 229 -22.69 -24.16 2.90
C ILE A 229 -22.49 -23.70 1.45
N TYR A 230 -21.38 -24.05 0.81
CA TYR A 230 -21.03 -23.68 -0.56
C TYR A 230 -20.91 -24.92 -1.47
N PRO A 231 -22.03 -25.59 -1.80
CA PRO A 231 -22.00 -26.86 -2.53
C PRO A 231 -21.54 -26.74 -3.98
N HIS A 232 -21.62 -25.55 -4.57
CA HIS A 232 -21.32 -25.27 -5.98
C HIS A 232 -19.96 -24.60 -6.21
N ASP A 233 -19.11 -24.50 -5.17
CA ASP A 233 -17.82 -23.79 -5.21
C ASP A 233 -16.59 -24.67 -5.44
#